data_AF-A0A164ZKK2-F1
#
_entry.id   AF-A0A164ZKK2-F1
#
_cell.length_a   1.000
_cell.length_b   1.000
_cell.length_c   1.000
_cell.angle_alpha   90.00
_cell.angle_beta   90.00
_cell.angle_gamma   90.00
#
_symmetry.space_group_name_H-M   'P 1'
#
loop_
_entity.id
_entity.type
_entity.pdbx_description
1 polymer ?
#
loop_
_entity_poly.entity_id
_entity_poly.type
_entity_poly.pdbx_seq_one_letter_code
_entity_poly.pdbx_strand_id
1 'polypeptide(L)'
;MSGTPLGKSLSVAVFLDKIQINKEDQQQKRTYKMMLNEAARAYDCFALDRNNLRPALRANPNMAPPFSHSEMSETAIDYGINMIWQNASAATWPYYSRGWYTDASGNRDNWIIRWTLYHIFRYRDKRNQKKKSKKTKLVMTNKSSSDDDSVFDDMDSPDNASHSKLCPQIILGH
;
A
#
# COMPACT_ATOMS: atom_id res chain seq x y z
N MET A 1 -15.86 -18.23 -0.80
CA MET A 1 -16.29 -17.02 -0.07
C MET A 1 -15.82 -15.82 -0.87
N SER A 2 -16.69 -15.23 -1.68
CA SER A 2 -16.42 -14.00 -2.43
C SER A 2 -16.51 -12.82 -1.46
N GLY A 3 -15.37 -12.30 -1.02
CA GLY A 3 -15.31 -11.12 -0.16
C GLY A 3 -15.68 -9.87 -0.95
N THR A 4 -16.65 -9.11 -0.48
CA THR A 4 -16.99 -7.79 -1.03
C THR A 4 -15.72 -6.91 -1.02
N PRO A 5 -15.31 -6.32 -2.15
CA PRO A 5 -14.19 -5.40 -2.17
C PRO A 5 -14.54 -4.17 -1.32
N LEU A 6 -13.65 -3.82 -0.41
CA LEU A 6 -13.89 -2.71 0.51
C LEU A 6 -13.15 -1.46 0.03
N GLY A 7 -13.68 -0.31 0.43
CA GLY A 7 -13.06 0.98 0.14
C GLY A 7 -11.64 1.06 0.67
N LYS A 8 -10.79 1.78 -0.06
CA LYS A 8 -9.36 2.05 0.25
C LYS A 8 -9.16 2.75 1.61
N SER A 9 -10.25 3.18 2.27
CA SER A 9 -10.28 3.98 3.51
C SER A 9 -10.47 3.15 4.79
N LEU A 10 -10.37 1.82 4.76
CA LEU A 10 -10.42 1.02 5.99
C LEU A 10 -9.22 1.32 6.88
N SER A 11 -9.44 1.36 8.19
CA SER A 11 -8.34 1.43 9.17
C SER A 11 -7.54 0.13 9.21
N VAL A 12 -6.31 0.21 9.70
CA VAL A 12 -5.43 -0.96 9.88
C VAL A 12 -6.10 -2.00 10.79
N ALA A 13 -6.78 -1.55 11.85
CA ALA A 13 -7.49 -2.43 12.77
C ALA A 13 -8.59 -3.25 12.08
N VAL A 14 -9.42 -2.61 11.25
CA VAL A 14 -10.51 -3.27 10.52
C VAL A 14 -9.96 -4.19 9.42
N PHE A 15 -8.86 -3.79 8.78
CA PHE A 15 -8.19 -4.63 7.80
C PHE A 15 -7.68 -5.94 8.42
N LEU A 16 -6.92 -5.85 9.51
CA LEU A 16 -6.34 -7.02 10.18
C LEU A 16 -7.41 -7.99 10.69
N ASP A 17 -8.50 -7.46 11.25
CA ASP A 17 -9.66 -8.26 11.66
C ASP A 17 -10.25 -9.04 10.47
N LYS A 18 -10.43 -8.39 9.32
CA LYS A 18 -11.00 -9.03 8.12
C LYS A 18 -10.12 -10.10 7.50
N ILE A 19 -8.81 -9.94 7.54
CA ILE A 19 -7.88 -10.98 7.06
C ILE A 19 -7.54 -12.00 8.15
N GLN A 20 -8.16 -11.89 9.32
CA GLN A 20 -8.00 -12.77 10.48
C GLN A 20 -6.55 -12.83 10.97
N ILE A 21 -5.85 -11.69 10.96
CA ILE A 21 -4.53 -11.54 11.58
C ILE A 21 -4.69 -11.12 13.04
N ASN A 22 -4.24 -12.00 13.94
CA ASN A 22 -4.16 -11.74 15.36
C ASN A 22 -3.00 -10.78 15.66
N LYS A 23 -3.34 -9.66 16.29
CA LYS A 23 -2.41 -8.59 16.69
C LYS A 23 -1.62 -8.90 17.94
N GLU A 24 -1.90 -9.97 18.65
CA GLU A 24 -1.14 -10.40 19.83
C GLU A 24 -0.08 -11.44 19.46
N ASP A 25 -0.33 -12.17 18.37
CA ASP A 25 0.57 -13.19 17.84
C ASP A 25 1.79 -12.57 17.13
N GLN A 26 2.98 -12.81 17.67
CA GLN A 26 4.24 -12.31 17.13
C GLN A 26 4.54 -12.83 15.72
N GLN A 27 4.09 -14.04 15.38
CA GLN A 27 4.28 -14.61 14.05
C GLN A 27 3.38 -13.91 13.03
N GLN A 28 2.11 -13.68 13.36
CA GLN A 28 1.19 -13.01 12.45
C GLN A 28 1.51 -11.52 12.28
N LYS A 29 2.02 -10.88 13.34
CA LYS A 29 2.69 -9.57 13.26
C LYS A 29 3.82 -9.55 12.23
N ARG A 30 4.72 -10.54 12.26
CA ARG A 30 5.81 -10.65 11.28
C ARG A 30 5.27 -10.84 9.87
N THR A 31 4.24 -11.67 9.70
CA THR A 31 3.59 -11.85 8.39
C THR A 31 3.01 -10.54 7.86
N TYR A 32 2.31 -9.76 8.70
CA TYR A 32 1.81 -8.44 8.29
C TYR A 32 2.95 -7.50 7.87
N LYS A 33 4.07 -7.47 8.60
CA LYS A 33 5.27 -6.72 8.18
C LYS A 33 5.83 -7.21 6.85
N MET A 34 5.83 -8.51 6.59
CA MET A 34 6.24 -9.06 5.28
C MET A 34 5.32 -8.55 4.16
N MET A 35 4.01 -8.51 4.38
CA MET A 35 3.05 -7.96 3.41
C MET A 35 3.35 -6.48 3.09
N LEU A 36 3.64 -5.67 4.13
CA LEU A 36 4.04 -4.27 3.95
C LEU A 36 5.35 -4.13 3.18
N ASN A 37 6.36 -4.97 3.49
CA ASN A 37 7.64 -4.96 2.80
C ASN A 37 7.52 -5.38 1.32
N GLU A 38 6.72 -6.40 1.02
CA GLU A 38 6.43 -6.81 -0.36
C GLU A 38 5.77 -5.66 -1.14
N ALA A 39 4.81 -4.96 -0.54
CA ALA A 39 4.18 -3.78 -1.13
C ALA A 39 5.13 -2.58 -1.26
N ALA A 40 6.03 -2.37 -0.30
CA ALA A 40 7.04 -1.32 -0.35
C ALA A 40 8.02 -1.53 -1.51
N ARG A 41 8.49 -2.77 -1.69
CA ARG A 41 9.32 -3.15 -2.83
C ARG A 41 8.62 -2.91 -4.16
N ALA A 42 7.34 -3.28 -4.24
CA ALA A 42 6.56 -3.02 -5.43
C ALA A 42 6.49 -1.51 -5.74
N TYR A 43 6.12 -0.71 -4.73
CA TYR A 43 6.10 0.74 -4.83
C TYR A 43 7.42 1.30 -5.35
N ASP A 44 8.56 0.87 -4.81
CA ASP A 44 9.90 1.34 -5.21
C ASP A 44 10.19 1.13 -6.70
N CYS A 45 9.54 0.13 -7.32
CA CYS A 45 9.78 -0.21 -8.71
C CYS A 45 8.97 0.59 -9.71
N PHE A 46 7.71 0.91 -9.40
CA PHE A 46 6.82 1.53 -10.38
C PHE A 46 6.41 2.96 -10.01
N ALA A 47 6.46 3.37 -8.73
CA ALA A 47 5.99 4.67 -8.28
C ALA A 47 6.96 5.84 -8.59
N LEU A 48 8.15 5.54 -9.10
CA LEU A 48 9.16 6.52 -9.53
C LEU A 48 9.14 6.79 -11.03
N ASP A 49 8.53 5.90 -11.83
CA ASP A 49 8.50 6.04 -13.29
C ASP A 49 7.34 6.96 -13.72
N ARG A 50 7.68 8.02 -14.45
CA ARG A 50 6.74 9.00 -14.99
C ARG A 50 5.78 8.38 -16.01
N ASN A 51 6.15 7.30 -16.69
CA ASN A 51 5.26 6.60 -17.61
C ASN A 51 4.05 5.98 -16.89
N ASN A 52 4.17 5.70 -15.60
CA ASN A 52 3.10 5.13 -14.78
C ASN A 52 2.08 6.17 -14.30
N LEU A 53 2.35 7.46 -14.52
CA LEU A 53 1.38 8.53 -14.27
C LEU A 53 0.19 8.44 -15.22
N ARG A 54 -0.92 9.04 -14.78
CA ARG A 54 -2.08 9.30 -15.64
C ARG A 54 -1.65 10.13 -16.86
N PRO A 55 -2.21 9.89 -18.07
CA PRO A 55 -1.77 10.56 -19.30
C PRO A 55 -1.69 12.09 -19.19
N ALA A 56 -2.68 12.73 -18.55
CA ALA A 56 -2.72 14.18 -18.36
C ALA A 56 -1.58 14.74 -17.50
N LEU A 57 -0.97 13.92 -16.63
CA LEU A 57 0.09 14.34 -15.72
C LEU A 57 1.49 14.03 -16.26
N ARG A 58 1.61 13.14 -17.26
CA ARG A 58 2.90 12.74 -17.85
C ARG A 58 3.67 13.91 -18.44
N ALA A 59 2.98 14.80 -19.14
CA ALA A 59 3.57 15.96 -19.80
C ALA A 59 3.89 17.12 -18.85
N ASN A 60 3.48 17.07 -17.57
CA ASN A 60 3.67 18.18 -16.65
C ASN A 60 5.10 18.19 -16.07
N PRO A 61 5.97 19.16 -16.43
CA PRO A 61 7.34 19.19 -15.96
C PRO A 61 7.48 19.46 -14.45
N ASN A 62 6.45 20.02 -13.81
CA ASN A 62 6.45 20.34 -12.38
C ASN A 62 6.21 19.12 -11.48
N MET A 63 5.86 17.97 -12.05
CA MET A 63 5.67 16.73 -11.30
C MET A 63 7.05 16.15 -10.91
N ALA A 64 7.30 15.97 -9.63
CA ALA A 64 8.51 15.33 -9.15
C ALA A 64 8.15 14.08 -8.34
N PRO A 65 8.92 12.98 -8.46
CA PRO A 65 8.71 11.80 -7.64
C PRO A 65 9.05 12.09 -6.16
N PRO A 66 8.53 11.29 -5.22
CA PRO A 66 7.62 10.16 -5.43
C PRO A 66 6.21 10.59 -5.85
N PHE A 67 5.64 9.89 -6.83
CA PHE A 67 4.25 10.13 -7.25
C PHE A 67 3.26 9.53 -6.27
N SER A 68 2.14 10.20 -6.08
CA SER A 68 1.07 9.77 -5.18
C SER A 68 0.06 8.89 -5.89
N HIS A 69 -0.70 8.10 -5.12
CA HIS A 69 -1.70 7.19 -5.68
C HIS A 69 -2.70 7.89 -6.61
N SER A 70 -3.10 9.14 -6.33
CA SER A 70 -4.04 9.89 -7.19
C SER A 70 -3.47 10.28 -8.55
N GLU A 71 -2.15 10.32 -8.66
CA GLU A 71 -1.41 10.73 -9.86
C GLU A 71 -1.07 9.53 -10.75
N MET A 72 -1.04 8.33 -10.16
CA MET A 72 -0.79 7.07 -10.86
C MET A 72 -1.99 6.64 -11.72
N SER A 73 -1.70 6.05 -12.87
CA SER A 73 -2.71 5.41 -13.71
C SER A 73 -3.20 4.11 -13.09
N GLU A 74 -4.46 3.73 -13.35
CA GLU A 74 -5.01 2.48 -12.82
C GLU A 74 -4.21 1.27 -13.32
N THR A 75 -3.82 1.28 -14.60
CA THR A 75 -2.94 0.26 -15.18
C THR A 75 -1.62 0.08 -14.42
N ALA A 76 -1.02 1.17 -13.92
CA ALA A 76 0.18 1.08 -13.11
C ALA A 76 -0.08 0.52 -11.71
N ILE A 77 -1.24 0.83 -11.12
CA ILE A 77 -1.66 0.24 -9.85
C ILE A 77 -1.91 -1.26 -10.04
N ASP A 78 -2.60 -1.66 -11.10
CA ASP A 78 -2.84 -3.06 -11.45
C ASP A 78 -1.53 -3.82 -11.71
N TYR A 79 -0.56 -3.18 -12.37
CA TYR A 79 0.79 -3.71 -12.51
C TYR A 79 1.46 -3.94 -11.15
N GLY A 80 1.39 -2.96 -10.24
CA GLY A 80 1.90 -3.09 -8.87
C GLY A 80 1.25 -4.25 -8.10
N ILE A 81 -0.07 -4.42 -8.24
CA ILE A 81 -0.82 -5.51 -7.59
C ILE A 81 -0.38 -6.87 -8.12
N ASN A 82 -0.24 -7.00 -9.45
CA ASN A 82 0.25 -8.22 -10.08
C ASN A 82 1.70 -8.54 -9.66
N MET A 83 2.56 -7.54 -9.55
CA MET A 83 3.93 -7.73 -9.10
C MET A 83 4.00 -8.22 -7.65
N ILE A 84 3.17 -7.71 -6.75
CA ILE A 84 3.10 -8.21 -5.37
C ILE A 84 2.60 -9.66 -5.36
N TRP A 85 1.55 -9.97 -6.13
CA TRP A 85 1.02 -11.33 -6.22
C TRP A 85 2.06 -12.35 -6.70
N GLN A 86 2.81 -12.01 -7.76
CA GLN A 86 3.83 -12.90 -8.33
C GLN A 86 5.05 -13.09 -7.41
N ASN A 87 5.36 -12.09 -6.58
CA ASN A 87 6.51 -12.12 -5.67
C ASN A 87 6.12 -12.41 -4.22
N ALA A 88 4.88 -12.80 -3.96
CA ALA A 88 4.39 -13.09 -2.62
C ALA A 88 5.15 -14.29 -2.03
N SER A 89 5.65 -14.14 -0.81
CA SER A 89 6.28 -15.23 -0.08
C SER A 89 5.26 -16.30 0.35
N ALA A 90 5.75 -17.50 0.66
CA ALA A 90 4.91 -18.59 1.16
C ALA A 90 4.14 -18.22 2.44
N ALA A 91 4.64 -17.25 3.22
CA ALA A 91 3.99 -16.76 4.44
C ALA A 91 2.82 -15.80 4.14
N THR A 92 2.94 -14.94 3.12
CA THR A 92 1.93 -13.91 2.79
C THR A 92 0.89 -14.40 1.79
N TRP A 93 1.26 -15.35 0.93
CA TRP A 93 0.40 -15.92 -0.11
C TRP A 93 -0.97 -16.44 0.39
N PRO A 94 -1.07 -17.16 1.53
CA PRO A 94 -2.37 -17.64 2.04
C PRO A 94 -3.35 -16.53 2.40
N TYR A 95 -2.85 -15.32 2.69
CA TYR A 95 -3.69 -14.15 2.96
C TYR A 95 -4.15 -13.55 1.64
N TYR A 96 -3.21 -13.30 0.71
CA TYR A 96 -3.56 -12.71 -0.59
C TYR A 96 -4.51 -13.57 -1.41
N SER A 97 -4.42 -14.90 -1.35
CA SER A 97 -5.30 -15.79 -2.12
C SER A 97 -6.80 -15.61 -1.80
N ARG A 98 -7.12 -15.07 -0.61
CA ARG A 98 -8.48 -14.76 -0.15
C ARG A 98 -9.00 -13.42 -0.66
N GLY A 99 -8.11 -12.59 -1.23
CA GLY A 99 -8.37 -11.22 -1.64
C GLY A 99 -8.91 -11.05 -3.06
N TRP A 100 -9.02 -12.12 -3.83
CA TRP A 100 -9.44 -12.05 -5.24
C TRP A 100 -10.89 -11.64 -5.40
N TYR A 101 -11.11 -10.66 -6.28
CA TYR A 101 -12.44 -10.25 -6.74
C TYR A 101 -12.37 -9.82 -8.21
N THR A 102 -13.53 -9.69 -8.85
CA THR A 102 -13.66 -9.12 -10.19
C THR A 102 -14.35 -7.77 -10.05
N ASP A 103 -13.76 -6.72 -10.64
CA ASP A 103 -14.34 -5.39 -10.62
C ASP A 103 -15.54 -5.27 -11.59
N ALA A 104 -16.19 -4.10 -11.59
CA ALA A 104 -17.32 -3.83 -12.48
C ALA A 104 -16.96 -3.82 -13.97
N SER A 105 -15.67 -3.68 -14.29
CA SER A 105 -15.13 -3.72 -15.65
C SER A 105 -14.69 -5.12 -16.09
N GLY A 106 -14.86 -6.14 -15.24
CA GLY A 106 -14.49 -7.52 -15.51
C GLY A 106 -13.02 -7.84 -15.25
N ASN A 107 -12.25 -6.91 -14.71
CA ASN A 107 -10.83 -7.13 -14.40
C ASN A 107 -10.69 -7.87 -13.06
N ARG A 108 -9.78 -8.84 -13.01
CA ARG A 108 -9.44 -9.54 -11.76
C ARG A 108 -8.50 -8.67 -10.94
N ASP A 109 -8.82 -8.52 -9.67
CA ASP A 109 -8.09 -7.67 -8.75
C ASP A 109 -8.00 -8.29 -7.36
N ASN A 110 -7.08 -7.81 -6.53
CA ASN A 110 -6.86 -8.31 -5.19
C ASN A 110 -7.00 -7.19 -4.15
N TRP A 111 -8.11 -7.17 -3.42
CA TRP A 111 -8.41 -6.07 -2.49
C TRP A 111 -7.44 -6.00 -1.32
N ILE A 112 -6.87 -7.13 -0.91
CA ILE A 112 -5.89 -7.19 0.18
C ILE A 112 -4.60 -6.52 -0.28
N ILE A 113 -4.07 -6.94 -1.44
CA ILE A 113 -2.87 -6.35 -2.02
C ILE A 113 -3.08 -4.86 -2.31
N ARG A 114 -4.22 -4.51 -2.91
CA ARG A 114 -4.56 -3.11 -3.21
C ARG A 114 -4.59 -2.26 -1.96
N TRP A 115 -5.17 -2.77 -0.87
CA TRP A 115 -5.18 -2.06 0.41
C TRP A 115 -3.76 -1.88 0.97
N THR A 116 -2.94 -2.94 0.96
CA THR A 116 -1.55 -2.87 1.46
C THR A 116 -0.73 -1.87 0.64
N LEU A 117 -0.84 -1.91 -0.68
CA LEU A 117 -0.17 -0.99 -1.59
C LEU A 117 -0.64 0.46 -1.38
N TYR A 118 -1.94 0.69 -1.26
CA TYR A 118 -2.49 2.01 -0.95
C TYR A 118 -1.95 2.57 0.37
N HIS A 119 -1.81 1.73 1.40
CA HIS A 119 -1.21 2.12 2.68
C HIS A 119 0.25 2.60 2.52
N ILE A 120 1.06 1.89 1.73
CA ILE A 120 2.43 2.33 1.41
C ILE A 120 2.44 3.69 0.71
N PHE A 121 1.57 3.92 -0.29
CA PHE A 121 1.44 5.22 -0.93
C PHE A 121 1.14 6.32 0.09
N ARG A 122 0.21 6.06 1.02
CA ARG A 122 -0.22 7.04 2.01
C ARG A 122 0.90 7.39 2.99
N TYR A 123 1.70 6.41 3.40
CA TYR A 123 2.82 6.60 4.32
C TYR A 123 3.99 7.37 3.66
N ARG A 124 4.30 7.03 2.40
CA ARG A 124 5.41 7.64 1.65
C ARG A 124 5.09 9.02 1.07
N ASP A 125 3.82 9.42 1.02
CA ASP A 125 3.42 10.75 0.60
C ASP A 125 3.87 11.82 1.63
N LYS A 126 4.89 12.60 1.25
CA LYS A 126 5.45 13.70 2.06
C LYS A 126 4.39 14.74 2.47
N ARG A 127 3.27 14.87 1.75
CA ARG A 127 2.14 15.75 2.12
C ARG A 127 1.45 15.27 3.41
N ASN A 128 1.46 13.96 3.67
CA ASN A 128 0.91 13.39 4.91
C ASN A 128 1.88 13.54 6.10
N GLN A 129 3.19 13.54 5.87
CA GLN A 129 4.19 13.77 6.90
C GLN A 129 4.10 15.19 7.50
N LYS A 130 3.86 16.21 6.67
CA LYS A 130 3.66 17.61 7.13
C LYS A 130 2.43 17.79 8.03
N LYS A 131 1.43 16.90 7.95
CA LYS A 131 0.26 16.93 8.84
C LYS A 131 0.62 16.40 10.24
N LYS A 132 1.51 15.41 10.35
CA LYS A 132 2.03 14.92 11.64
C LYS A 132 2.89 15.97 12.34
N SER A 133 3.74 16.71 11.60
CA SER A 133 4.61 17.77 12.17
C SER A 133 3.85 18.98 12.71
N LYS A 134 2.59 19.20 12.28
CA LYS A 134 1.73 20.27 12.78
C LYS A 134 0.94 19.87 14.03
N LYS A 135 0.67 18.57 14.23
CA LYS A 135 0.00 18.07 15.45
C LYS A 135 0.88 18.23 16.70
N THR A 136 2.20 18.22 16.57
CA THR A 136 3.13 18.41 17.70
C THR A 136 3.29 19.87 18.16
N LYS A 137 2.76 20.86 17.43
CA LYS A 137 2.90 22.28 17.80
C LYS A 137 1.63 22.96 18.33
N LEU A 138 0.51 22.25 18.37
CA LEU A 138 -0.78 22.73 18.87
C LEU A 138 -1.35 21.73 19.87
N VAL A 139 -0.66 21.55 20.99
CA VAL A 139 -1.28 21.01 22.20
C VAL A 139 -2.03 22.17 22.86
N MET A 140 -3.31 21.94 23.16
CA MET A 140 -4.32 22.82 23.77
C MET A 140 -5.31 23.48 22.78
N THR A 141 -6.35 22.73 22.37
CA THR A 141 -7.76 22.98 22.72
C THR A 141 -8.67 21.97 22.01
N ASN A 142 -9.60 21.41 22.78
CA ASN A 142 -10.56 20.34 22.48
C ASN A 142 -11.17 20.33 21.06
N LYS A 143 -11.03 19.21 20.34
CA LYS A 143 -12.11 18.66 19.49
C LYS A 143 -11.90 17.16 19.23
N SER A 144 -12.90 16.40 19.64
CA SER A 144 -13.08 14.96 19.42
C SER A 144 -12.99 14.58 17.93
N SER A 145 -12.10 13.64 17.64
CA SER A 145 -12.13 12.80 16.43
C SER A 145 -11.27 11.56 16.70
N SER A 146 -11.81 10.66 17.52
CA SER A 146 -11.49 9.24 17.68
C SER A 146 -10.06 8.83 17.28
N ASP A 147 -9.16 9.05 18.22
CA ASP A 147 -7.80 8.53 18.23
C ASP A 147 -7.81 7.03 18.66
N ASP A 148 -7.44 6.12 17.76
CA ASP A 148 -6.97 4.75 18.10
C ASP A 148 -6.08 4.17 16.97
N ASP A 149 -5.26 5.01 16.34
CA ASP A 149 -4.30 4.60 15.29
C ASP A 149 -2.83 4.69 15.77
N SER A 150 -2.57 5.19 16.99
CA SER A 150 -1.22 5.49 17.50
C SER A 150 -0.38 4.26 17.88
N VAL A 151 -1.01 3.11 18.17
CA VAL A 151 -0.31 1.84 18.47
C VAL A 151 0.25 1.17 17.20
N PHE A 152 -0.24 1.56 16.02
CA PHE A 152 0.20 1.00 14.74
C PHE A 152 1.30 1.81 14.05
N ASP A 153 1.63 3.01 14.56
CA ASP A 153 2.68 3.86 13.97
C ASP A 153 4.07 3.18 13.95
N ASP A 154 4.37 2.31 14.91
CA ASP A 154 5.62 1.52 14.96
C ASP A 154 5.61 0.26 14.06
N MET A 155 4.42 -0.18 13.65
CA MET A 155 4.19 -1.39 12.84
C MET A 155 4.02 -1.06 11.35
N ASP A 156 3.53 0.14 11.05
CA ASP A 156 3.30 0.71 9.71
C ASP A 156 4.57 1.34 9.10
N SER A 157 5.68 1.40 9.84
CA SER A 157 6.96 1.83 9.28
C SER A 157 7.64 0.62 8.62
N PRO A 158 7.67 0.52 7.28
CA PRO A 158 8.54 -0.44 6.62
C PRO A 158 9.97 -0.11 7.03
N ASP A 159 10.76 -1.14 7.37
CA ASP A 159 12.19 -0.96 7.63
C ASP A 159 12.80 -0.26 6.41
N ASN A 160 13.42 0.90 6.63
CA ASN A 160 14.20 1.63 5.61
C ASN A 160 15.53 0.91 5.36
N ALA A 161 15.50 -0.43 5.31
CA ALA A 161 16.63 -1.24 4.98
C ALA A 161 16.94 -0.96 3.50
N SER A 162 18.17 -0.52 3.25
CA SER A 162 18.72 -0.27 1.92
C SER A 162 18.65 -1.52 1.05
N HIS A 163 17.49 -1.80 0.47
CA HIS A 163 17.30 -2.90 -0.47
C HIS A 163 17.48 -2.36 -1.89
N SER A 164 18.68 -1.84 -2.16
CA SER A 164 19.21 -1.83 -3.50
C SER A 164 19.37 -3.30 -3.93
N LYS A 165 18.43 -3.81 -4.72
CA LYS A 165 18.66 -4.75 -5.84
C LYS A 165 17.34 -5.42 -6.23
N LEU A 166 17.00 -5.21 -7.51
CA LEU A 166 16.05 -5.95 -8.32
C LEU A 166 14.58 -5.63 -8.04
N CYS A 167 14.13 -4.55 -8.69
CA CYS A 167 12.87 -4.63 -9.39
C CYS A 167 12.96 -5.79 -10.39
N PRO A 168 12.15 -6.85 -10.25
CA PRO A 168 12.12 -7.89 -11.26
C PRO A 168 11.63 -7.26 -12.56
N GLN A 169 12.54 -7.10 -13.52
CA GLN A 169 12.19 -6.81 -14.90
C GLN A 169 11.44 -8.03 -15.42
N ILE A 170 10.12 -7.98 -15.46
CA ILE A 170 9.35 -8.97 -16.20
C ILE A 170 9.67 -8.71 -17.67
N ILE A 171 10.35 -9.66 -18.30
CA ILE A 171 10.63 -9.70 -19.72
C ILE A 171 9.27 -9.63 -20.43
N LEU A 172 8.93 -8.47 -20.99
CA LEU A 172 7.91 -8.33 -22.01
C LEU A 172 8.43 -9.10 -23.23
N GLY A 173 7.99 -10.35 -23.36
CA GLY A 173 8.20 -11.16 -24.55
C GLY A 173 7.58 -10.44 -25.76
N HIS A 174 8.39 -10.32 -26.81
CA HIS A 174 8.02 -9.90 -28.16
C HIS A 174 6.88 -10.73 -28.74
#